data_AF-A0A652KLT3-F1
#
_entry.id   AF-A0A652KLT3-F1
#
_cell.length_a   1.000
_cell.length_b   1.000
_cell.length_c   1.000
_cell.angle_alpha   90.00
_cell.angle_beta   90.00
_cell.angle_gamma   90.00
#
_symmetry.space_group_name_H-M   'P 1'
#
loop_
_entity.id
_entity.type
_entity.pdbx_description
1 polymer ?
#
loop_
_entity_poly.entity_id
_entity_poly.type
_entity_poly.pdbx_seq_one_letter_code
_entity_poly.pdbx_strand_id
1 'polypeptide(L)'
;MELTLLGTGAPDGLPRPDCPCAVCASSRGTGARAATALLVDDALLLDLTPGAVFAAARAGHSLSGVRQVLLTHPHDGPAVELPASLPPAGRVPDGQELTLISGHRIRALAMDAPGTGYEVTAPEGERLLYLPPGASPAGLADPVAEPYDMVVCDVTGRPDAVARLRAAGAVAPTTEVIAVHLDHDAPPGAELDRRLAAGGARAVPDGTTLPVGAYHATPEVPLRTLVTGGARSGKSVEAEQRLETFPEVVYVATGGRRQGDAEWEARIGLHRERRPAAWRTEETCELVGLLEQDGPPLLIDCLSLWLTDAMDRVGAWDDDRWADGGEEKLRGRVAELVRAVRGTRRTVVAVTNEAGSGVVPATASGRRFRDELGRLNAAFADECEQVLLVVAGRALVLRGASSASPSPSATSPSPSRSRSATAAPEKATQRPRTPSSAPAPAPKISSAPSVADEVIALVNDERSKAGCAAVSGNSLLAKAASRHSADMVARDYFSHTSPDGTDPGARITAAGYRWSTYGENIAKGQQTAASVMDAWMNSEGHRANILNCSFEEIGIGREDSSGGPVWTQNFGAAL
;
A
#
# COMPACT_ATOMS: atom_id res chain seq x y z
N MET A 1 -5.41 32.79 3.93
CA MET A 1 -4.78 32.18 2.73
C MET A 1 -5.76 31.25 2.01
N GLU A 2 -5.89 31.33 0.70
CA GLU A 2 -6.66 30.42 -0.16
C GLU A 2 -5.73 29.50 -0.96
N LEU A 3 -6.02 28.20 -0.95
CA LEU A 3 -5.32 27.17 -1.72
C LEU A 3 -6.25 26.55 -2.76
N THR A 4 -5.90 26.66 -4.04
CA THR A 4 -6.60 25.96 -5.12
C THR A 4 -5.78 24.77 -5.62
N LEU A 5 -6.34 23.56 -5.55
CA LEU A 5 -5.72 22.33 -6.04
C LEU A 5 -6.04 22.16 -7.52
N LEU A 6 -5.19 22.66 -8.41
CA LEU A 6 -5.38 22.59 -9.87
C LEU A 6 -5.32 21.14 -10.40
N GLY A 7 -4.56 20.29 -9.72
CA GLY A 7 -4.49 18.85 -9.91
C GLY A 7 -4.17 18.15 -8.58
N THR A 8 -4.52 16.88 -8.47
CA THR A 8 -4.36 16.08 -7.24
C THR A 8 -3.80 14.67 -7.49
N GLY A 9 -3.52 14.34 -8.74
CA GLY A 9 -2.97 13.05 -9.15
C GLY A 9 -1.45 13.01 -9.06
N ALA A 10 -0.89 11.81 -9.17
CA ALA A 10 0.54 11.60 -9.35
C ALA A 10 1.10 12.34 -10.59
N PRO A 11 2.42 12.42 -10.80
CA PRO A 11 3.02 13.16 -11.92
C PRO A 11 2.47 12.81 -13.31
N ASP A 12 2.09 11.54 -13.55
CA ASP A 12 1.47 11.09 -14.81
C ASP A 12 -0.05 11.33 -14.86
N GLY A 13 -0.65 11.83 -13.77
CA GLY A 13 -2.08 11.91 -13.56
C GLY A 13 -2.74 10.56 -13.26
N LEU A 14 -4.06 10.60 -13.07
CA LEU A 14 -4.92 9.44 -12.89
C LEU A 14 -6.16 9.62 -13.78
N PRO A 15 -6.38 8.78 -14.81
CA PRO A 15 -5.67 7.55 -15.11
C PRO A 15 -4.30 7.81 -15.72
N ARG A 16 -3.33 6.93 -15.43
CA ARG A 16 -2.04 6.96 -16.14
C ARG A 16 -2.25 6.70 -17.64
N PRO A 17 -1.54 7.40 -18.54
CA PRO A 17 -1.53 7.08 -19.96
C PRO A 17 -1.18 5.61 -20.19
N ASP A 18 -1.90 4.96 -21.11
CA ASP A 18 -1.65 3.57 -21.53
C ASP A 18 -1.77 2.48 -20.45
N CYS A 19 -2.21 2.80 -19.23
CA CYS A 19 -2.39 1.82 -18.17
C CYS A 19 -3.78 1.16 -18.25
N PRO A 20 -3.88 -0.17 -18.45
CA PRO A 20 -5.16 -0.87 -18.54
C PRO A 20 -5.72 -1.32 -17.18
N CYS A 21 -5.10 -0.93 -16.06
CA CYS A 21 -5.51 -1.43 -14.75
C CYS A 21 -6.94 -0.98 -14.38
N ALA A 22 -7.59 -1.73 -13.49
CA ALA A 22 -8.97 -1.47 -13.09
C ALA A 22 -9.17 -0.07 -12.47
N VAL A 23 -8.16 0.44 -11.75
CA VAL A 23 -8.19 1.79 -11.18
C VAL A 23 -8.19 2.82 -12.30
N CYS A 24 -7.24 2.78 -13.24
CA CYS A 24 -7.21 3.68 -14.39
C CYS A 24 -8.49 3.58 -15.24
N ALA A 25 -9.02 2.38 -15.45
CA ALA A 25 -10.25 2.19 -16.21
C ALA A 25 -11.48 2.84 -15.54
N SER A 26 -11.50 2.87 -14.20
CA SER A 26 -12.60 3.44 -13.40
C SER A 26 -12.42 4.91 -13.02
N SER A 27 -11.19 5.42 -13.00
CA SER A 27 -10.84 6.82 -12.74
C SER A 27 -11.10 7.71 -13.95
N ARG A 28 -12.37 7.87 -14.33
CA ARG A 28 -12.82 8.74 -15.45
C ARG A 28 -13.82 9.78 -14.96
N GLY A 29 -14.00 10.85 -15.73
CA GLY A 29 -14.93 11.92 -15.37
C GLY A 29 -14.51 12.58 -14.06
N THR A 30 -15.39 12.57 -13.06
CA THR A 30 -15.10 13.17 -11.73
C THR A 30 -14.06 12.39 -10.91
N GLY A 31 -13.72 11.17 -11.31
CA GLY A 31 -12.64 10.38 -10.70
C GLY A 31 -11.27 10.60 -11.33
N ALA A 32 -11.20 11.36 -12.43
CA ALA A 32 -9.93 11.69 -13.07
C ALA A 32 -9.21 12.81 -12.28
N ARG A 33 -7.89 12.73 -12.21
CA ARG A 33 -7.01 13.68 -11.53
C ARG A 33 -5.85 14.06 -12.45
N ALA A 34 -5.67 15.35 -12.70
CA ALA A 34 -4.50 15.90 -13.34
C ALA A 34 -3.29 15.83 -12.39
N ALA A 35 -2.08 15.90 -12.95
CA ALA A 35 -0.85 15.96 -12.18
C ALA A 35 -0.88 17.11 -11.17
N THR A 36 -0.44 16.85 -9.94
CA THR A 36 -0.58 17.78 -8.82
C THR A 36 0.05 19.14 -9.12
N ALA A 37 -0.73 20.19 -8.93
CA ALA A 37 -0.32 21.58 -9.05
C ALA A 37 -1.20 22.43 -8.12
N LEU A 38 -0.60 23.37 -7.39
CA LEU A 38 -1.27 24.15 -6.36
C LEU A 38 -1.11 25.65 -6.61
N LEU A 39 -2.21 26.39 -6.52
CA LEU A 39 -2.22 27.85 -6.63
C LEU A 39 -2.58 28.46 -5.28
N VAL A 40 -1.68 29.27 -4.72
CA VAL A 40 -1.87 29.96 -3.43
C VAL A 40 -2.09 31.44 -3.67
N ASP A 41 -3.23 31.95 -3.22
CA ASP A 41 -3.65 33.37 -3.30
C ASP A 41 -3.42 34.03 -4.68
N ASP A 42 -3.57 33.26 -5.76
CA ASP A 42 -3.27 33.65 -7.15
C ASP A 42 -1.85 34.21 -7.39
N ALA A 43 -0.95 34.09 -6.40
CA ALA A 43 0.35 34.74 -6.36
C ALA A 43 1.52 33.75 -6.44
N LEU A 44 1.34 32.54 -5.92
CA LEU A 44 2.34 31.48 -5.92
C LEU A 44 1.77 30.22 -6.58
N LEU A 45 2.49 29.71 -7.58
CA LEU A 45 2.19 28.43 -8.21
C LEU A 45 3.25 27.40 -7.77
N LEU A 46 2.81 26.32 -7.12
CA LEU A 46 3.64 25.18 -6.75
C LEU A 46 3.36 24.04 -7.74
N ASP A 47 4.42 23.56 -8.36
CA ASP A 47 4.44 22.58 -9.45
C ASP A 47 3.69 23.04 -10.71
N LEU A 48 4.46 23.28 -11.78
CA LEU A 48 3.94 23.69 -13.06
C LEU A 48 3.82 22.48 -13.98
N THR A 49 2.66 21.83 -13.93
CA THR A 49 2.37 20.62 -14.69
C THR A 49 1.65 20.92 -16.02
N PRO A 50 1.74 20.01 -17.01
CA PRO A 50 0.96 20.13 -18.24
C PRO A 50 -0.54 20.32 -17.95
N GLY A 51 -1.11 21.40 -18.49
CA GLY A 51 -2.53 21.71 -18.32
C GLY A 51 -2.89 22.52 -17.08
N ALA A 52 -1.94 22.87 -16.20
CA ALA A 52 -2.18 23.71 -15.02
C ALA A 52 -2.85 25.06 -15.38
N VAL A 53 -2.49 25.66 -16.52
CA VAL A 53 -3.13 26.89 -17.03
C VAL A 53 -4.64 26.69 -17.28
N PHE A 54 -5.01 25.60 -17.94
CA PHE A 54 -6.41 25.29 -18.21
C PHE A 54 -7.16 24.86 -16.95
N ALA A 55 -6.47 24.17 -16.03
CA ALA A 55 -7.03 23.82 -14.73
C ALA A 55 -7.37 25.07 -13.91
N ALA A 56 -6.46 26.06 -13.87
CA ALA A 56 -6.70 27.35 -13.22
C ALA A 56 -7.91 28.05 -13.83
N ALA A 57 -7.97 28.15 -15.17
CA ALA A 57 -9.12 28.76 -15.85
C ALA A 57 -10.44 28.04 -15.56
N ARG A 58 -10.45 26.70 -15.50
CA ARG A 58 -11.65 25.91 -15.12
C ARG A 58 -12.06 26.14 -13.66
N ALA A 59 -11.10 26.35 -12.77
CA ALA A 59 -11.34 26.69 -11.38
C ALA A 59 -11.74 28.17 -11.19
N GLY A 60 -11.75 28.98 -12.25
CA GLY A 60 -12.12 30.39 -12.20
C GLY A 60 -10.96 31.35 -11.92
N HIS A 61 -9.73 30.87 -11.97
CA HIS A 61 -8.51 31.63 -11.66
C HIS A 61 -7.74 32.04 -12.91
N SER A 62 -7.08 33.20 -12.85
CA SER A 62 -6.13 33.67 -13.87
C SER A 62 -4.70 33.57 -13.33
N LEU A 63 -3.80 32.97 -14.11
CA LEU A 63 -2.39 32.89 -13.74
C LEU A 63 -1.60 34.19 -13.99
N SER A 64 -2.25 35.24 -14.51
CA SER A 64 -1.59 36.54 -14.72
C SER A 64 -1.12 37.23 -13.42
N GLY A 65 -1.70 36.83 -12.28
CA GLY A 65 -1.32 37.34 -10.95
C GLY A 65 -0.09 36.66 -10.36
N VAL A 66 0.31 35.51 -10.90
CA VAL A 66 1.38 34.68 -10.34
C VAL A 66 2.70 35.43 -10.39
N ARG A 67 3.33 35.58 -9.24
CA ARG A 67 4.61 36.27 -9.05
C ARG A 67 5.78 35.30 -8.90
N GLN A 68 5.49 34.06 -8.50
CA GLN A 68 6.50 33.03 -8.36
C GLN A 68 5.95 31.67 -8.79
N VAL A 69 6.77 30.91 -9.51
CA VAL A 69 6.53 29.50 -9.81
C VAL A 69 7.65 28.70 -9.17
N LEU A 70 7.30 27.74 -8.31
CA LEU A 70 8.25 26.84 -7.65
C LEU A 70 7.95 25.39 -8.00
N LEU A 71 9.01 24.60 -8.20
CA LEU A 71 8.91 23.16 -8.44
C LEU A 71 9.35 22.42 -7.18
N THR A 72 8.65 21.36 -6.80
CA THR A 72 9.01 20.47 -5.70
C THR A 72 9.86 19.30 -6.18
N HIS A 73 9.72 18.86 -7.42
CA HIS A 73 10.45 17.74 -7.99
C HIS A 73 10.72 17.98 -9.48
N PRO A 74 11.67 17.25 -10.11
CA PRO A 74 11.83 17.29 -11.55
C PRO A 74 10.53 16.81 -12.22
N HIS A 75 10.02 17.57 -13.18
CA HIS A 75 8.93 17.09 -14.02
C HIS A 75 9.54 16.48 -15.27
N ASP A 76 9.46 15.15 -15.36
CA ASP A 76 9.78 14.42 -16.58
C ASP A 76 8.54 14.49 -17.50
N GLY A 77 8.65 15.18 -18.62
CA GLY A 77 7.51 15.38 -19.51
C GLY A 77 7.80 16.30 -20.69
N PRO A 78 6.88 16.38 -21.68
CA PRO A 78 7.03 17.31 -22.79
C PRO A 78 7.07 18.74 -22.28
N ALA A 79 7.85 19.60 -22.95
CA ALA A 79 7.93 21.01 -22.60
C ALA A 79 6.53 21.63 -22.55
N VAL A 80 6.19 22.22 -21.41
CA VAL A 80 4.91 22.92 -21.25
C VAL A 80 5.02 24.27 -21.94
N GLU A 81 4.14 24.57 -22.90
CA GLU A 81 4.03 25.94 -23.41
C GLU A 81 3.52 26.85 -22.30
N LEU A 82 4.37 27.78 -21.87
CA LEU A 82 4.06 28.72 -20.80
C LEU A 82 3.57 30.04 -21.37
N PRO A 83 2.50 30.63 -20.82
CA PRO A 83 2.17 32.03 -21.07
C PRO A 83 3.40 32.91 -20.79
N ALA A 84 3.71 33.83 -21.70
CA ALA A 84 4.85 34.74 -21.55
C ALA A 84 4.80 35.61 -20.28
N SER A 85 3.63 35.72 -19.66
CA SER A 85 3.42 36.44 -18.40
C SER A 85 3.81 35.66 -17.15
N LEU A 86 4.01 34.34 -17.23
CA LEU A 86 4.42 33.55 -16.08
C LEU A 86 5.93 33.76 -15.81
N PRO A 87 6.32 33.92 -14.53
CA PRO A 87 7.73 33.97 -14.16
C PRO A 87 8.39 32.60 -14.40
N PRO A 88 9.72 32.56 -14.58
CA PRO A 88 10.43 31.30 -14.76
C PRO A 88 10.24 30.39 -13.55
N ALA A 89 9.99 29.10 -13.82
CA ALA A 89 9.91 28.08 -12.78
C ALA A 89 11.31 27.80 -12.20
N GLY A 90 11.38 27.68 -10.88
CA GLY A 90 12.63 27.41 -10.18
C GLY A 90 12.45 26.53 -8.96
N ARG A 91 13.58 26.13 -8.37
CA ARG A 91 13.64 25.49 -7.05
C ARG A 91 14.36 26.44 -6.09
N VAL A 92 13.86 26.54 -4.87
CA VAL A 92 14.58 27.23 -3.79
C VAL A 92 15.50 26.20 -3.13
N PRO A 93 16.80 26.50 -2.93
CA PRO A 93 17.70 25.59 -2.24
C PRO A 93 17.24 25.29 -0.82
N ASP A 94 17.41 24.04 -0.38
CA ASP A 94 16.96 23.59 0.94
C ASP A 94 17.48 24.49 2.07
N GLY A 95 16.60 24.77 3.03
CA GLY A 95 16.88 25.62 4.18
C GLY A 95 16.81 27.13 3.90
N GLN A 96 16.66 27.55 2.64
CA GLN A 96 16.48 28.96 2.30
C GLN A 96 15.00 29.39 2.37
N GLU A 97 14.82 30.69 2.61
CA GLU A 97 13.51 31.34 2.61
C GLU A 97 13.43 32.40 1.51
N LEU A 98 12.30 32.43 0.82
CA LEU A 98 11.94 33.44 -0.18
C LEU A 98 10.75 34.26 0.35
N THR A 99 10.82 35.58 0.27
CA THR A 99 9.68 36.45 0.56
C THR A 99 9.12 37.03 -0.74
N LEU A 100 7.83 36.84 -0.97
CA LEU A 100 7.14 37.39 -2.13
C LEU A 100 6.65 38.81 -1.87
N ILE A 101 6.46 39.58 -2.93
CA ILE A 101 5.87 40.94 -2.87
C ILE A 101 4.43 40.89 -2.32
N SER A 102 3.74 39.75 -2.46
CA SER A 102 2.43 39.49 -1.84
C SER A 102 2.50 39.33 -0.32
N GLY A 103 3.68 39.40 0.30
CA GLY A 103 3.89 39.22 1.75
C GLY A 103 4.04 37.77 2.20
N HIS A 104 3.87 36.80 1.30
CA HIS A 104 4.07 35.38 1.60
C HIS A 104 5.54 35.07 1.87
N ARG A 105 5.82 34.22 2.86
CA ARG A 105 7.14 33.66 3.13
C ARG A 105 7.15 32.18 2.78
N ILE A 106 8.15 31.75 2.02
CA ILE A 106 8.25 30.39 1.49
C ILE A 106 9.59 29.81 1.91
N ARG A 107 9.56 28.77 2.74
CA ARG A 107 10.77 28.09 3.21
C ARG A 107 10.91 26.73 2.54
N ALA A 108 12.07 26.49 1.94
CA ALA A 108 12.42 25.20 1.36
C ALA A 108 12.88 24.24 2.45
N LEU A 109 12.31 23.03 2.45
CA LEU A 109 12.63 21.96 3.37
C LEU A 109 13.35 20.83 2.61
N ALA A 110 14.46 20.36 3.18
CA ALA A 110 15.14 19.17 2.68
C ALA A 110 14.26 17.94 2.87
N MET A 111 14.20 17.06 1.87
CA MET A 111 13.41 15.83 1.88
C MET A 111 14.31 14.59 2.04
N ASP A 112 13.73 13.47 2.48
CA ASP A 112 14.41 12.17 2.55
C ASP A 112 14.42 11.39 1.22
N ALA A 113 13.78 11.96 0.21
CA ALA A 113 13.72 11.49 -1.17
C ALA A 113 13.99 12.68 -2.11
N PRO A 114 14.30 12.45 -3.41
CA PRO A 114 14.53 13.53 -4.36
C PRO A 114 13.35 14.52 -4.44
N GLY A 115 13.62 15.78 -4.13
CA GLY A 115 12.64 16.86 -4.17
C GLY A 115 12.84 17.87 -3.03
N THR A 116 12.00 18.89 -3.01
CA THR A 116 11.99 19.97 -2.02
C THR A 116 10.56 20.17 -1.57
N GLY A 117 10.33 20.14 -0.27
CA GLY A 117 9.05 20.53 0.33
C GLY A 117 9.02 22.04 0.58
N TYR A 118 7.83 22.64 0.53
CA TYR A 118 7.65 24.06 0.77
C TYR A 118 6.71 24.29 1.95
N GLU A 119 7.23 24.99 2.97
CA GLU A 119 6.40 25.68 3.94
C GLU A 119 6.04 27.05 3.37
N VAL A 120 4.75 27.37 3.35
CA VAL A 120 4.21 28.66 2.94
C VAL A 120 3.51 29.29 4.13
N THR A 121 3.97 30.47 4.53
CA THR A 121 3.33 31.28 5.56
C THR A 121 2.71 32.52 4.91
N ALA A 122 1.40 32.69 5.10
CA ALA A 122 0.69 33.88 4.62
C ALA A 122 1.03 35.13 5.44
N PRO A 123 0.76 36.33 4.91
CA PRO A 123 0.93 37.59 5.64
C PRO A 123 0.15 37.63 6.96
N GLU A 124 -1.03 37.01 6.99
CA GLU A 124 -1.93 36.94 8.15
C GLU A 124 -1.54 35.83 9.15
N GLY A 125 -0.57 34.98 8.78
CA GLY A 125 0.07 34.01 9.67
C GLY A 125 -0.31 32.55 9.43
N GLU A 126 -1.26 32.24 8.56
CA GLU A 126 -1.64 30.85 8.27
C GLU A 126 -0.48 30.09 7.61
N ARG A 127 -0.34 28.81 7.98
CA ARG A 127 0.80 27.97 7.59
C ARG A 127 0.36 26.74 6.83
N LEU A 128 0.86 26.63 5.61
CA LEU A 128 0.66 25.50 4.71
C LEU A 128 1.99 24.76 4.53
N LEU A 129 1.97 23.42 4.62
CA LEU A 129 3.07 22.58 4.20
C LEU A 129 2.69 21.77 2.95
N TYR A 130 3.51 21.85 1.90
CA TYR A 130 3.37 21.02 0.71
C TYR A 130 4.59 20.11 0.52
N LEU A 131 4.33 18.81 0.34
CA LEU A 131 5.37 17.78 0.15
C LEU A 131 5.35 17.19 -1.27
N PRO A 132 6.52 16.90 -1.87
CA PRO A 132 6.61 16.19 -3.13
C PRO A 132 6.10 14.74 -3.01
N PRO A 133 5.79 14.07 -4.15
CA PRO A 133 5.31 12.70 -4.15
C PRO A 133 6.31 11.75 -3.46
N GLY A 134 5.82 10.83 -2.62
CA GLY A 134 6.65 9.82 -1.97
C GLY A 134 7.69 10.32 -0.96
N ALA A 135 7.67 11.61 -0.58
CA ALA A 135 8.71 12.24 0.23
C ALA A 135 8.23 12.63 1.64
N SER A 136 9.16 12.64 2.59
CA SER A 136 8.98 13.20 3.92
C SER A 136 10.12 14.19 4.24
N PRO A 137 9.89 15.21 5.08
CA PRO A 137 10.97 16.13 5.45
C PRO A 137 12.13 15.43 6.17
N ALA A 138 13.36 15.67 5.70
CA ALA A 138 14.59 15.24 6.35
C ALA A 138 14.90 16.19 7.51
N GLY A 139 14.94 15.67 8.73
CA GLY A 139 15.41 16.44 9.90
C GLY A 139 14.36 17.27 10.64
N LEU A 140 13.08 16.87 10.65
CA LEU A 140 12.06 17.39 11.59
C LEU A 140 12.33 17.08 13.08
N ALA A 141 13.58 16.82 13.46
CA ALA A 141 13.97 16.41 14.80
C ALA A 141 14.05 17.63 15.74
N ASP A 142 12.89 18.21 16.06
CA ASP A 142 12.61 19.12 17.17
C ASP A 142 11.09 19.39 17.12
N PRO A 143 10.40 19.62 18.25
CA PRO A 143 9.00 20.02 18.19
C PRO A 143 8.90 21.30 17.36
N VAL A 144 8.09 21.27 16.29
CA VAL A 144 7.85 22.47 15.48
C VAL A 144 7.17 23.51 16.38
N ALA A 145 7.59 24.77 16.28
CA ALA A 145 7.13 25.83 17.19
C ALA A 145 5.60 25.95 17.24
N GLU A 146 4.96 25.78 16.08
CA GLU A 146 3.51 25.73 15.93
C GLU A 146 3.16 24.64 14.90
N PRO A 147 1.99 23.98 14.99
CA PRO A 147 1.51 23.08 13.95
C PRO A 147 1.19 23.85 12.67
N TYR A 148 1.11 23.15 11.55
CA TYR A 148 0.56 23.70 10.31
C TYR A 148 -0.97 23.75 10.40
N ASP A 149 -1.58 24.74 9.73
CA ASP A 149 -3.03 24.78 9.55
C ASP A 149 -3.46 23.74 8.51
N MET A 150 -2.64 23.54 7.47
CA MET A 150 -2.88 22.57 6.41
C MET A 150 -1.59 21.89 5.96
N VAL A 151 -1.67 20.58 5.73
CA VAL A 151 -0.62 19.77 5.11
C VAL A 151 -1.17 19.11 3.85
N VAL A 152 -0.46 19.27 2.74
CA VAL A 152 -0.79 18.69 1.44
C VAL A 152 0.33 17.71 1.08
N CYS A 153 0.03 16.41 1.05
CA CYS A 153 1.05 15.39 0.87
C CYS A 153 0.50 14.09 0.27
N ASP A 154 1.41 13.17 -0.09
CA ASP A 154 1.08 11.81 -0.50
C ASP A 154 0.78 10.92 0.71
N VAL A 155 -0.50 10.83 1.08
CA VAL A 155 -0.94 10.05 2.25
C VAL A 155 -0.97 8.55 1.95
N THR A 156 -1.29 8.17 0.70
CA THR A 156 -1.46 6.75 0.32
C THR A 156 -0.14 6.06 -0.01
N GLY A 157 0.78 6.78 -0.65
CA GLY A 157 2.11 6.28 -1.00
C GLY A 157 3.14 6.53 0.10
N ARG A 158 2.92 7.51 0.99
CA ARG A 158 3.84 7.86 2.07
C ARG A 158 3.17 8.16 3.41
N PRO A 159 2.38 7.23 3.99
CA PRO A 159 1.67 7.46 5.24
C PRO A 159 2.60 7.72 6.45
N ASP A 160 3.84 7.20 6.42
CA ASP A 160 4.86 7.47 7.44
C ASP A 160 5.29 8.95 7.48
N ALA A 161 5.16 9.70 6.39
CA ALA A 161 5.40 11.15 6.38
C ALA A 161 4.43 11.86 7.34
N VAL A 162 3.15 11.48 7.32
CA VAL A 162 2.13 12.01 8.25
C VAL A 162 2.45 11.60 9.69
N ALA A 163 2.86 10.36 9.91
CA ALA A 163 3.28 9.87 11.23
C ALA A 163 4.44 10.68 11.81
N ARG A 164 5.46 10.97 10.98
CA ARG A 164 6.62 11.78 11.39
C ARG A 164 6.26 13.23 11.68
N LEU A 165 5.37 13.81 10.87
CA LEU A 165 4.86 15.17 11.11
C LEU A 165 4.08 15.25 12.44
N ARG A 166 3.24 14.24 12.74
CA ARG A 166 2.56 14.14 14.04
C ARG A 166 3.54 13.98 15.20
N ALA A 167 4.57 13.16 15.03
CA ALA A 167 5.61 12.96 16.05
C ALA A 167 6.34 14.28 16.39
N ALA A 168 6.57 15.12 15.37
CA ALA A 168 7.19 16.43 15.53
C ALA A 168 6.21 17.53 16.01
N GLY A 169 4.93 17.22 16.21
CA GLY A 169 3.89 18.22 16.55
C GLY A 169 3.50 19.14 15.39
N ALA A 170 3.95 18.85 14.17
CA ALA A 170 3.67 19.62 12.97
C ALA A 170 2.23 19.42 12.46
N VAL A 171 1.66 18.24 12.73
CA VAL A 171 0.26 17.89 12.45
C VAL A 171 -0.45 17.67 13.78
N ALA A 172 -1.36 18.57 14.13
CA ALA A 172 -2.20 18.53 15.31
C ALA A 172 -3.64 18.09 14.96
N PRO A 173 -4.54 17.85 15.94
CA PRO A 173 -5.92 17.46 15.67
C PRO A 173 -6.72 18.46 14.83
N THR A 174 -6.32 19.74 14.82
CA THR A 174 -6.91 20.82 14.01
C THR A 174 -6.24 21.00 12.66
N THR A 175 -5.09 20.36 12.42
CA THR A 175 -4.39 20.45 11.14
C THR A 175 -5.17 19.67 10.09
N GLU A 176 -5.46 20.34 8.99
CA GLU A 176 -6.12 19.70 7.86
C GLU A 176 -5.11 18.94 6.99
N VAL A 177 -5.34 17.65 6.74
CA VAL A 177 -4.46 16.84 5.89
C VAL A 177 -5.16 16.52 4.57
N ILE A 178 -4.64 17.06 3.47
CA ILE A 178 -5.16 16.86 2.12
C ILE A 178 -4.25 15.90 1.36
N ALA A 179 -4.82 14.78 0.93
CA ALA A 179 -4.13 13.78 0.12
C ALA A 179 -4.07 14.24 -1.34
N VAL A 180 -2.84 14.30 -1.87
CA VAL A 180 -2.52 14.56 -3.28
C VAL A 180 -1.53 13.51 -3.78
N HIS A 181 -1.04 13.65 -5.02
CA HIS A 181 -0.20 12.65 -5.68
C HIS A 181 -0.88 11.28 -5.78
N LEU A 182 -2.21 11.27 -5.89
CA LEU A 182 -3.01 10.05 -5.92
C LEU A 182 -2.81 9.32 -7.24
N ASP A 183 -2.26 8.11 -7.15
CA ASP A 183 -1.93 7.27 -8.30
C ASP A 183 -2.87 6.06 -8.43
N HIS A 184 -2.65 5.24 -9.45
CA HIS A 184 -3.41 4.05 -9.75
C HIS A 184 -3.23 2.90 -8.73
N ASP A 185 -2.30 3.04 -7.79
CA ASP A 185 -2.14 2.17 -6.63
C ASP A 185 -3.12 2.53 -5.49
N ALA A 186 -3.63 3.76 -5.48
CA ALA A 186 -4.69 4.18 -4.58
C ALA A 186 -6.04 3.65 -5.09
N PRO A 187 -6.86 3.02 -4.22
CA PRO A 187 -8.18 2.57 -4.63
C PRO A 187 -9.06 3.76 -5.02
N PRO A 188 -10.01 3.62 -5.97
CA PRO A 188 -10.88 4.73 -6.37
C PRO A 188 -12.12 4.86 -5.46
N GLY A 189 -12.73 6.05 -5.50
CA GLY A 189 -14.05 6.33 -4.91
C GLY A 189 -14.11 6.18 -3.39
N ALA A 190 -15.23 5.67 -2.87
CA ALA A 190 -15.49 5.61 -1.43
C ALA A 190 -14.45 4.79 -0.63
N GLU A 191 -13.74 3.87 -1.27
CA GLU A 191 -12.65 3.13 -0.63
C GLU A 191 -11.45 4.05 -0.34
N LEU A 192 -11.15 5.01 -1.23
CA LEU A 192 -10.13 6.03 -0.97
C LEU A 192 -10.52 6.88 0.23
N ASP A 193 -11.74 7.42 0.19
CA ASP A 193 -12.25 8.34 1.20
C ASP A 193 -12.24 7.69 2.59
N ARG A 194 -12.57 6.39 2.65
CA ARG A 194 -12.54 5.60 3.88
C ARG A 194 -11.12 5.40 4.41
N ARG A 195 -10.15 5.07 3.53
CA ARG A 195 -8.75 4.87 3.93
C ARG A 195 -8.13 6.17 4.43
N LEU A 196 -8.35 7.26 3.72
CA LEU A 196 -7.85 8.58 4.12
C LEU A 196 -8.47 9.03 5.44
N ALA A 197 -9.79 8.84 5.61
CA ALA A 197 -10.48 9.20 6.85
C ALA A 197 -9.94 8.46 8.07
N ALA A 198 -9.54 7.18 7.92
CA ALA A 198 -8.92 6.43 9.02
C ALA A 198 -7.59 7.03 9.48
N GLY A 199 -6.88 7.72 8.58
CA GLY A 199 -5.67 8.47 8.87
C GLY A 199 -5.92 9.95 9.17
N GLY A 200 -7.17 10.41 9.34
CA GLY A 200 -7.49 11.83 9.57
C GLY A 200 -7.21 12.74 8.36
N ALA A 201 -7.15 12.17 7.15
CA ALA A 201 -6.94 12.89 5.90
C ALA A 201 -8.18 12.82 5.00
N ARG A 202 -8.22 13.66 3.96
CA ARG A 202 -9.21 13.55 2.88
C ARG A 202 -8.60 13.86 1.52
N ALA A 203 -9.24 13.40 0.46
CA ALA A 203 -8.97 13.86 -0.90
C ALA A 203 -10.05 14.85 -1.32
N VAL A 204 -9.70 15.75 -2.24
CA VAL A 204 -10.65 16.65 -2.90
C VAL A 204 -10.56 16.50 -4.42
N PRO A 205 -11.60 16.87 -5.19
CA PRO A 205 -11.51 16.94 -6.64
C PRO A 205 -10.54 18.03 -7.11
N ASP A 206 -10.03 17.89 -8.33
CA ASP A 206 -9.29 18.95 -9.01
C ASP A 206 -10.14 20.22 -9.17
N GLY A 207 -9.49 21.37 -9.07
CA GLY A 207 -10.11 22.69 -9.11
C GLY A 207 -10.77 23.13 -7.79
N THR A 208 -10.67 22.34 -6.72
CA THR A 208 -11.20 22.71 -5.41
C THR A 208 -10.34 23.82 -4.79
N THR A 209 -10.99 24.88 -4.32
CA THR A 209 -10.37 25.93 -3.51
C THR A 209 -10.71 25.71 -2.04
N LEU A 210 -9.69 25.76 -1.19
CA LEU A 210 -9.78 25.54 0.26
C LEU A 210 -9.21 26.77 1.01
N PRO A 211 -9.95 27.32 1.98
CA PRO A 211 -9.41 28.31 2.91
C PRO A 211 -8.47 27.62 3.92
N VAL A 212 -7.19 27.99 3.92
CA VAL A 212 -6.22 27.49 4.91
C VAL A 212 -6.46 28.20 6.24
N GLY A 213 -6.49 27.44 7.34
CA GLY A 213 -6.75 27.96 8.70
C GLY A 213 -8.24 28.08 9.07
N ALA A 214 -9.15 27.82 8.13
CA ALA A 214 -10.57 27.69 8.46
C ALA A 214 -10.82 26.36 9.18
N TYR A 215 -11.52 26.39 10.32
CA TYR A 215 -11.91 25.17 10.99
C TYR A 215 -12.91 24.39 10.13
N HIS A 216 -12.52 23.18 9.72
CA HIS A 216 -13.38 22.21 9.05
C HIS A 216 -13.43 20.95 9.93
N ALA A 217 -14.56 20.25 9.92
CA ALA A 217 -14.66 18.97 10.61
C ALA A 217 -13.69 17.98 9.95
N THR A 218 -12.55 17.74 10.59
CA THR A 218 -11.63 16.68 10.20
C THR A 218 -12.31 15.33 10.46
N PRO A 219 -12.08 14.30 9.62
CA PRO A 219 -12.67 12.99 9.86
C PRO A 219 -12.27 12.48 11.26
N GLU A 220 -13.26 12.19 12.11
CA GLU A 220 -13.00 11.59 13.42
C GLU A 220 -12.46 10.17 13.21
N VAL A 221 -11.25 9.92 13.71
CA VAL A 221 -10.66 8.58 13.72
C VAL A 221 -11.31 7.77 14.85
N PRO A 222 -11.98 6.64 14.58
CA PRO A 222 -12.66 5.87 15.61
C PRO A 222 -11.67 5.33 16.62
N LEU A 223 -12.02 5.43 17.91
CA LEU A 223 -11.18 4.93 18.98
C LEU A 223 -11.04 3.41 18.93
N ARG A 224 -12.12 2.67 18.60
CA ARG A 224 -12.14 1.20 18.59
C ARG A 224 -12.70 0.69 17.28
N THR A 225 -11.87 -0.09 16.58
CA THR A 225 -12.22 -0.72 15.31
C THR A 225 -12.02 -2.23 15.41
N LEU A 226 -13.04 -2.99 15.02
CA LEU A 226 -12.93 -4.43 14.81
C LEU A 226 -12.87 -4.75 13.32
N VAL A 227 -11.83 -5.46 12.89
CA VAL A 227 -11.64 -5.94 11.53
C VAL A 227 -11.81 -7.46 11.51
N THR A 228 -12.94 -7.93 11.00
CA THR A 228 -13.23 -9.37 10.84
C THR A 228 -13.09 -9.81 9.38
N GLY A 229 -12.91 -11.10 9.15
CA GLY A 229 -12.89 -11.68 7.80
C GLY A 229 -12.33 -13.08 7.75
N GLY A 230 -12.38 -13.68 6.56
CA GLY A 230 -11.85 -15.02 6.33
C GLY A 230 -10.34 -15.15 6.56
N ALA A 231 -9.84 -16.38 6.49
CA ALA A 231 -8.40 -16.60 6.37
C ALA A 231 -7.87 -15.97 5.07
N ARG A 232 -6.71 -15.31 5.12
CA ARG A 232 -6.07 -14.64 3.98
C ARG A 232 -6.97 -13.64 3.24
N SER A 233 -7.94 -13.04 3.93
CA SER A 233 -8.83 -12.07 3.30
C SER A 233 -8.24 -10.66 3.15
N GLY A 234 -7.07 -10.39 3.75
CA GLY A 234 -6.46 -9.05 3.80
C GLY A 234 -6.75 -8.26 5.09
N LYS A 235 -7.39 -8.86 6.10
CA LYS A 235 -7.76 -8.19 7.35
C LYS A 235 -6.59 -7.56 8.13
N SER A 236 -5.42 -8.21 8.17
CA SER A 236 -4.24 -7.65 8.84
C SER A 236 -3.69 -6.43 8.08
N VAL A 237 -3.68 -6.47 6.73
CA VAL A 237 -3.26 -5.32 5.91
C VAL A 237 -4.21 -4.13 6.11
N GLU A 238 -5.52 -4.39 6.11
CA GLU A 238 -6.52 -3.35 6.41
C GLU A 238 -6.35 -2.76 7.82
N ALA A 239 -6.00 -3.59 8.81
CA ALA A 239 -5.73 -3.12 10.17
C ALA A 239 -4.43 -2.32 10.27
N GLU A 240 -3.37 -2.74 9.56
CA GLU A 240 -2.07 -2.06 9.50
C GLU A 240 -2.23 -0.66 8.89
N GLN A 241 -2.88 -0.56 7.72
CA GLN A 241 -3.09 0.70 6.98
C GLN A 241 -3.78 1.80 7.79
N ARG A 242 -4.65 1.42 8.73
CA ARG A 242 -5.36 2.37 9.60
C ARG A 242 -4.45 3.06 10.60
N LEU A 243 -3.32 2.45 10.93
CA LEU A 243 -2.40 2.93 11.94
C LEU A 243 -1.07 3.42 11.35
N GLU A 244 -0.84 3.28 10.04
CA GLU A 244 0.41 3.70 9.37
C GLU A 244 0.71 5.20 9.50
N THR A 245 -0.33 6.03 9.70
CA THR A 245 -0.18 7.48 9.91
C THR A 245 0.07 7.86 11.37
N PHE A 246 0.14 6.90 12.30
CA PHE A 246 0.39 7.16 13.71
C PHE A 246 1.90 7.09 14.03
N PRO A 247 2.44 8.02 14.85
CA PRO A 247 3.86 8.06 15.21
C PRO A 247 4.40 6.75 15.80
N GLU A 248 3.61 6.15 16.68
CA GLU A 248 3.95 4.95 17.43
C GLU A 248 2.73 4.03 17.44
N VAL A 249 2.98 2.73 17.40
CA VAL A 249 1.95 1.69 17.50
C VAL A 249 2.53 0.51 18.25
N VAL A 250 1.73 -0.08 19.13
CA VAL A 250 2.04 -1.36 19.76
C VAL A 250 1.25 -2.46 19.06
N TYR A 251 1.94 -3.25 18.25
CA TYR A 251 1.41 -4.45 17.61
C TYR A 251 1.42 -5.61 18.61
N VAL A 252 0.25 -6.14 18.93
CA VAL A 252 0.07 -7.25 19.87
C VAL A 252 -0.19 -8.54 19.10
N ALA A 253 0.83 -9.41 19.06
CA ALA A 253 0.73 -10.73 18.45
C ALA A 253 0.22 -11.75 19.50
N THR A 254 -1.03 -12.19 19.35
CA THR A 254 -1.74 -13.02 20.36
C THR A 254 -1.60 -14.52 20.12
N GLY A 255 -0.60 -14.96 19.35
CA GLY A 255 -0.31 -16.39 19.12
C GLY A 255 0.61 -17.04 20.16
N GLY A 256 1.13 -16.25 21.10
CA GLY A 256 2.14 -16.69 22.07
C GLY A 256 3.47 -17.14 21.43
N ARG A 257 4.46 -17.48 22.26
CA ARG A 257 5.68 -18.17 21.83
C ARG A 257 5.37 -19.65 21.64
N ARG A 258 4.98 -20.07 20.44
CA ARG A 258 5.00 -21.49 20.05
C ARG A 258 6.45 -21.91 19.84
N GLN A 259 7.11 -22.39 20.90
CA GLN A 259 8.49 -22.91 20.79
C GLN A 259 8.56 -24.04 19.75
N GLY A 260 9.43 -23.88 18.75
CA GLY A 260 9.78 -24.93 17.80
C GLY A 260 9.00 -24.94 16.47
N ASP A 261 8.14 -23.94 16.22
CA ASP A 261 7.44 -23.80 14.93
C ASP A 261 8.19 -22.79 14.03
N ALA A 262 9.12 -23.32 13.21
CA ALA A 262 9.94 -22.51 12.31
C ALA A 262 9.10 -21.78 11.23
N GLU A 263 7.91 -22.31 10.87
CA GLU A 263 6.99 -21.64 9.95
C GLU A 263 6.33 -20.43 10.64
N TRP A 264 5.95 -20.58 11.90
CA TRP A 264 5.43 -19.50 12.74
C TRP A 264 6.47 -18.39 12.97
N GLU A 265 7.73 -18.76 13.26
CA GLU A 265 8.84 -17.81 13.42
C GLU A 265 9.17 -17.07 12.11
N ALA A 266 9.20 -17.77 10.97
CA ALA A 266 9.40 -17.15 9.65
C ALA A 266 8.25 -16.20 9.28
N ARG A 267 7.00 -16.58 9.59
CA ARG A 267 5.83 -15.71 9.39
C ARG A 267 5.87 -14.47 10.27
N ILE A 268 6.31 -14.58 11.52
CA ILE A 268 6.53 -13.43 12.42
C ILE A 268 7.64 -12.53 11.87
N GLY A 269 8.75 -13.11 11.39
CA GLY A 269 9.86 -12.37 10.78
C GLY A 269 9.40 -11.51 9.61
N LEU A 270 8.71 -12.12 8.63
CA LEU A 270 8.16 -11.40 7.47
C LEU A 270 7.14 -10.33 7.86
N HIS A 271 6.33 -10.57 8.91
CA HIS A 271 5.39 -9.55 9.40
C HIS A 271 6.09 -8.42 10.15
N ARG A 272 7.22 -8.67 10.82
CA ARG A 272 8.03 -7.63 11.47
C ARG A 272 8.76 -6.76 10.45
N GLU A 273 9.34 -7.36 9.42
CA GLU A 273 10.10 -6.66 8.38
C GLU A 273 9.24 -5.70 7.55
N ARG A 274 7.94 -6.01 7.38
CA ARG A 274 6.99 -5.15 6.67
C ARG A 274 6.50 -3.95 7.49
N ARG A 275 6.61 -3.98 8.82
CA ARG A 275 6.05 -2.94 9.68
C ARG A 275 6.94 -1.70 9.73
N PRO A 276 6.37 -0.49 9.91
CA PRO A 276 7.16 0.70 10.16
C PRO A 276 8.11 0.50 11.33
N ALA A 277 9.35 0.99 11.21
CA ALA A 277 10.39 0.81 12.24
C ALA A 277 10.01 1.40 13.61
N ALA A 278 9.11 2.39 13.63
CA ALA A 278 8.58 3.00 14.86
C ALA A 278 7.58 2.10 15.62
N TRP A 279 7.10 1.00 15.01
CA TRP A 279 6.14 0.11 15.64
C TRP A 279 6.85 -0.88 16.57
N ARG A 280 6.34 -1.00 17.80
CA ARG A 280 6.80 -1.99 18.76
C ARG A 280 5.92 -3.22 18.68
N THR A 281 6.53 -4.41 18.67
CA THR A 281 5.78 -5.68 18.71
C THR A 281 5.82 -6.28 20.12
N GLU A 282 4.67 -6.60 20.69
CA GLU A 282 4.52 -7.37 21.92
C GLU A 282 3.85 -8.72 21.63
N GLU A 283 4.51 -9.81 21.98
CA GLU A 283 3.94 -11.16 21.88
C GLU A 283 3.30 -11.55 23.21
N THR A 284 1.98 -11.39 23.32
CA THR A 284 1.27 -11.67 24.58
C THR A 284 -0.21 -11.95 24.33
N CYS A 285 -0.81 -12.76 25.20
CA CYS A 285 -2.26 -12.95 25.30
C CYS A 285 -2.87 -12.16 26.49
N GLU A 286 -2.04 -11.48 27.28
CA GLU A 286 -2.47 -10.67 28.43
C GLU A 286 -2.90 -9.26 27.97
N LEU A 287 -4.03 -9.21 27.25
CA LEU A 287 -4.54 -7.98 26.62
C LEU A 287 -5.10 -6.96 27.63
N VAL A 288 -5.69 -7.42 28.73
CA VAL A 288 -6.38 -6.57 29.72
C VAL A 288 -5.44 -5.48 30.26
N GLY A 289 -4.24 -5.87 30.71
CA GLY A 289 -3.26 -4.92 31.23
C GLY A 289 -2.79 -3.90 30.19
N LEU A 290 -2.70 -4.28 28.92
CA LEU A 290 -2.33 -3.34 27.84
C LEU A 290 -3.44 -2.34 27.52
N LEU A 291 -4.69 -2.77 27.62
CA LEU A 291 -5.88 -1.95 27.35
C LEU A 291 -6.18 -0.97 28.50
N GLU A 292 -5.88 -1.34 29.74
CA GLU A 292 -6.09 -0.49 30.93
C GLU A 292 -5.03 0.59 31.11
N GLN A 293 -3.83 0.41 30.55
CA GLN A 293 -2.76 1.40 30.57
C GLN A 293 -2.98 2.47 29.51
N ASP A 294 -2.50 3.69 29.76
CA ASP A 294 -2.36 4.71 28.72
C ASP A 294 -1.14 4.40 27.82
N GLY A 295 -1.16 4.84 26.56
CA GLY A 295 -0.06 4.60 25.63
C GLY A 295 -0.43 4.81 24.16
N PRO A 296 0.47 4.45 23.23
CA PRO A 296 0.24 4.58 21.79
C PRO A 296 -0.92 3.68 21.30
N PRO A 297 -1.46 3.85 20.09
CA PRO A 297 -2.41 2.91 19.52
C PRO A 297 -2.02 1.43 19.63
N LEU A 298 -3.02 0.55 19.76
CA LEU A 298 -2.88 -0.90 19.81
C LEU A 298 -3.42 -1.54 18.52
N LEU A 299 -2.62 -2.41 17.91
CA LEU A 299 -3.07 -3.33 16.86
C LEU A 299 -3.06 -4.75 17.41
N ILE A 300 -4.22 -5.35 17.65
CA ILE A 300 -4.35 -6.72 18.19
C ILE A 300 -4.55 -7.71 17.05
N ASP A 301 -3.59 -8.63 16.81
CA ASP A 301 -3.69 -9.66 15.77
C ASP A 301 -3.37 -11.07 16.33
N CYS A 302 -4.33 -11.97 16.51
CA CYS A 302 -5.79 -11.80 16.35
C CYS A 302 -6.57 -12.41 17.52
N LEU A 303 -7.79 -11.92 17.74
CA LEU A 303 -8.70 -12.41 18.78
C LEU A 303 -8.98 -13.92 18.70
N SER A 304 -8.88 -14.53 17.51
CA SER A 304 -8.99 -15.97 17.33
C SER A 304 -7.88 -16.76 18.07
N LEU A 305 -6.64 -16.24 18.04
CA LEU A 305 -5.51 -16.87 18.73
C LEU A 305 -5.54 -16.58 20.22
N TRP A 306 -5.93 -15.36 20.60
CA TRP A 306 -6.23 -15.04 22.00
C TRP A 306 -7.28 -15.99 22.59
N LEU A 307 -8.37 -16.26 21.85
CA LEU A 307 -9.41 -17.19 22.29
C LEU A 307 -8.86 -18.62 22.43
N THR A 308 -7.98 -19.03 21.53
CA THR A 308 -7.34 -20.35 21.60
C THR A 308 -6.55 -20.48 22.93
N ASP A 309 -5.72 -19.50 23.28
CA ASP A 309 -5.01 -19.46 24.56
C ASP A 309 -5.96 -19.41 25.77
N ALA A 310 -7.03 -18.60 25.69
CA ALA A 310 -8.02 -18.52 26.75
C ALA A 310 -8.73 -19.87 26.98
N MET A 311 -9.03 -20.60 25.90
CA MET A 311 -9.59 -21.95 25.94
C MET A 311 -8.61 -22.98 26.50
N ASP A 312 -7.32 -22.92 26.13
CA ASP A 312 -6.27 -23.79 26.67
C ASP A 312 -6.18 -23.68 28.19
N ARG A 313 -6.14 -22.45 28.72
CA ARG A 313 -5.97 -22.17 30.15
C ARG A 313 -7.10 -22.70 31.03
N VAL A 314 -8.31 -22.78 30.51
CA VAL A 314 -9.47 -23.30 31.23
C VAL A 314 -9.78 -24.75 30.90
N GLY A 315 -8.97 -25.38 30.03
CA GLY A 315 -9.19 -26.75 29.58
C GLY A 315 -10.44 -26.93 28.71
N ALA A 316 -10.88 -25.89 27.99
CA ALA A 316 -12.14 -25.89 27.23
C ALA A 316 -12.17 -26.86 26.04
N TRP A 317 -11.04 -27.46 25.67
CA TRP A 317 -10.96 -28.47 24.60
C TRP A 317 -11.47 -29.84 25.03
N ASP A 318 -11.43 -30.12 26.34
CA ASP A 318 -11.87 -31.36 26.95
C ASP A 318 -13.33 -31.22 27.43
N ASP A 319 -14.16 -32.20 27.12
CA ASP A 319 -15.60 -32.12 27.37
C ASP A 319 -15.94 -32.20 28.88
N ASP A 320 -15.19 -32.99 29.64
CA ASP A 320 -15.40 -33.12 31.09
C ASP A 320 -14.97 -31.84 31.81
N ARG A 321 -13.81 -31.28 31.46
CA ARG A 321 -13.35 -29.99 32.01
C ARG A 321 -14.23 -28.82 31.61
N TRP A 322 -14.78 -28.84 30.39
CA TRP A 322 -15.73 -27.83 29.96
C TRP A 322 -16.99 -27.84 30.83
N ALA A 323 -17.54 -29.03 31.11
CA ALA A 323 -18.69 -29.22 31.99
C ALA A 323 -18.38 -28.89 33.45
N ASP A 324 -17.14 -29.13 33.92
CA ASP A 324 -16.64 -28.82 35.26
C ASP A 324 -16.20 -27.34 35.40
N GLY A 325 -17.05 -26.41 34.94
CA GLY A 325 -16.87 -24.96 35.10
C GLY A 325 -15.88 -24.29 34.14
N GLY A 326 -15.33 -25.01 33.15
CA GLY A 326 -14.51 -24.41 32.09
C GLY A 326 -15.25 -23.33 31.29
N GLU A 327 -16.54 -23.54 31.04
CA GLU A 327 -17.42 -22.58 30.36
C GLU A 327 -17.52 -21.24 31.09
N GLU A 328 -17.81 -21.27 32.40
CA GLU A 328 -17.94 -20.08 33.23
C GLU A 328 -16.62 -19.31 33.31
N LYS A 329 -15.50 -20.03 33.46
CA LYS A 329 -14.15 -19.44 33.49
C LYS A 329 -13.79 -18.76 32.17
N LEU A 330 -14.09 -19.39 31.02
CA LEU A 330 -13.85 -18.77 29.71
C LEU A 330 -14.66 -17.49 29.53
N ARG A 331 -15.96 -17.55 29.85
CA ARG A 331 -16.86 -16.39 29.77
C ARG A 331 -16.42 -15.26 30.70
N GLY A 332 -15.90 -15.60 31.89
CA GLY A 332 -15.28 -14.63 32.80
C GLY A 332 -14.11 -13.89 32.17
N ARG A 333 -13.19 -14.60 31.51
CA ARG A 333 -12.05 -13.99 30.79
C ARG A 333 -12.49 -13.12 29.61
N VAL A 334 -13.50 -13.56 28.84
CA VAL A 334 -14.08 -12.76 27.74
C VAL A 334 -14.72 -11.48 28.28
N ALA A 335 -15.49 -11.57 29.37
CA ALA A 335 -16.13 -10.41 29.98
C ALA A 335 -15.10 -9.41 30.54
N GLU A 336 -13.98 -9.89 31.07
CA GLU A 336 -12.86 -9.06 31.52
C GLU A 336 -12.21 -8.31 30.35
N LEU A 337 -11.91 -9.01 29.24
CA LEU A 337 -11.40 -8.39 28.02
C LEU A 337 -12.35 -7.32 27.48
N VAL A 338 -13.64 -7.63 27.35
CA VAL A 338 -14.66 -6.69 26.85
C VAL A 338 -14.76 -5.45 27.75
N ARG A 339 -14.67 -5.63 29.08
CA ARG A 339 -14.64 -4.50 30.02
C ARG A 339 -13.41 -3.62 29.84
N ALA A 340 -12.25 -4.21 29.59
CA ALA A 340 -11.02 -3.47 29.32
C ALA A 340 -11.11 -2.67 28.00
N VAL A 341 -11.67 -3.28 26.93
CA VAL A 341 -11.94 -2.60 25.66
C VAL A 341 -12.94 -1.45 25.84
N ARG A 342 -13.97 -1.63 26.67
CA ARG A 342 -14.92 -0.56 26.99
C ARG A 342 -14.24 0.64 27.66
N GLY A 343 -13.32 0.38 28.59
CA GLY A 343 -12.67 1.38 29.43
C GLY A 343 -11.40 2.02 28.86
N THR A 344 -10.83 1.47 27.79
CA THR A 344 -9.56 1.96 27.23
C THR A 344 -9.70 3.36 26.64
N ARG A 345 -8.63 4.15 26.76
CA ARG A 345 -8.48 5.47 26.12
C ARG A 345 -7.53 5.42 24.92
N ARG A 346 -6.94 4.26 24.65
CA ARG A 346 -6.04 4.06 23.51
C ARG A 346 -6.88 3.85 22.26
N THR A 347 -6.38 4.28 21.11
CA THR A 347 -6.90 3.81 19.84
C THR A 347 -6.62 2.32 19.70
N VAL A 348 -7.62 1.50 19.41
CA VAL A 348 -7.53 0.05 19.28
C VAL A 348 -8.06 -0.39 17.92
N VAL A 349 -7.24 -1.14 17.18
CA VAL A 349 -7.65 -1.88 16.00
C VAL A 349 -7.45 -3.37 16.29
N ALA A 350 -8.53 -4.14 16.35
CA ALA A 350 -8.48 -5.58 16.62
C ALA A 350 -8.82 -6.37 15.36
N VAL A 351 -8.04 -7.42 15.10
CA VAL A 351 -8.25 -8.37 14.01
C VAL A 351 -8.87 -9.64 14.56
N THR A 352 -9.89 -10.17 13.88
CA THR A 352 -10.48 -11.47 14.20
C THR A 352 -10.85 -12.25 12.94
N ASN A 353 -11.04 -13.56 13.06
CA ASN A 353 -11.50 -14.38 11.96
C ASN A 353 -13.02 -14.52 11.99
N GLU A 354 -13.62 -14.57 10.80
CA GLU A 354 -14.98 -15.07 10.60
C GLU A 354 -14.90 -16.56 10.26
N ALA A 355 -15.38 -17.41 11.18
CA ALA A 355 -15.34 -18.87 11.07
C ALA A 355 -16.74 -19.51 11.04
N GLY A 356 -17.80 -18.72 11.20
CA GLY A 356 -19.19 -19.18 11.29
C GLY A 356 -19.84 -19.51 9.93
N SER A 357 -19.28 -19.00 8.83
CA SER A 357 -19.87 -19.12 7.48
C SER A 357 -19.60 -20.45 6.76
N GLY A 358 -18.99 -21.43 7.44
CA GLY A 358 -18.64 -22.75 6.89
C GLY A 358 -19.54 -23.89 7.36
N VAL A 359 -19.15 -25.13 7.01
CA VAL A 359 -19.82 -26.34 7.48
C VAL A 359 -19.62 -26.52 8.99
N VAL A 360 -20.60 -27.11 9.68
CA VAL A 360 -20.50 -27.45 11.10
C VAL A 360 -19.31 -28.42 11.33
N PRO A 361 -18.35 -28.09 12.22
CA PRO A 361 -17.24 -28.99 12.52
C PRO A 361 -17.70 -30.35 13.04
N ALA A 362 -17.00 -31.41 12.62
CA ALA A 362 -17.31 -32.78 13.05
C ALA A 362 -17.00 -33.02 14.54
N THR A 363 -15.96 -32.35 15.06
CA THR A 363 -15.53 -32.48 16.47
C THR A 363 -16.32 -31.55 17.40
N ALA A 364 -16.56 -31.99 18.64
CA ALA A 364 -17.20 -31.17 19.67
C ALA A 364 -16.37 -29.91 19.97
N SER A 365 -15.06 -30.06 20.10
CA SER A 365 -14.09 -28.97 20.29
C SER A 365 -14.12 -27.95 19.15
N GLY A 366 -14.23 -28.39 17.90
CA GLY A 366 -14.32 -27.50 16.74
C GLY A 366 -15.62 -26.69 16.73
N ARG A 367 -16.76 -27.32 17.05
CA ARG A 367 -18.04 -26.61 17.21
C ARG A 367 -17.97 -25.58 18.32
N ARG A 368 -17.40 -25.98 19.49
CA ARG A 368 -17.21 -25.10 20.64
C ARG A 368 -16.37 -23.87 20.28
N PHE A 369 -15.20 -24.06 19.69
CA PHE A 369 -14.34 -22.94 19.28
C PHE A 369 -15.06 -21.99 18.32
N ARG A 370 -15.74 -22.52 17.29
CA ARG A 370 -16.49 -21.70 16.33
C ARG A 370 -17.58 -20.88 17.03
N ASP A 371 -18.33 -21.50 17.93
CA ASP A 371 -19.45 -20.85 18.62
C ASP A 371 -18.94 -19.79 19.61
N GLU A 372 -17.88 -20.08 20.37
CA GLU A 372 -17.26 -19.10 21.28
C GLU A 372 -16.56 -17.96 20.54
N LEU A 373 -15.94 -18.21 19.38
CA LEU A 373 -15.38 -17.15 18.54
C LEU A 373 -16.47 -16.21 18.03
N GLY A 374 -17.62 -16.75 17.62
CA GLY A 374 -18.78 -15.94 17.24
C GLY A 374 -19.28 -15.05 18.40
N ARG A 375 -19.36 -15.60 19.62
CA ARG A 375 -19.77 -14.83 20.81
C ARG A 375 -18.74 -13.77 21.19
N LEU A 376 -17.45 -14.08 21.14
CA LEU A 376 -16.36 -13.12 21.37
C LEU A 376 -16.42 -11.99 20.34
N ASN A 377 -16.55 -12.31 19.06
CA ASN A 377 -16.64 -11.31 17.99
C ASN A 377 -17.83 -10.38 18.20
N ALA A 378 -19.00 -10.91 18.55
CA ALA A 378 -20.18 -10.10 18.83
C ALA A 378 -19.97 -9.17 20.04
N ALA A 379 -19.48 -9.72 21.16
CA ALA A 379 -19.26 -8.94 22.38
C ALA A 379 -18.18 -7.86 22.21
N PHE A 380 -17.12 -8.14 21.44
CA PHE A 380 -16.08 -7.15 21.14
C PHE A 380 -16.60 -6.08 20.17
N ALA A 381 -17.34 -6.48 19.13
CA ALA A 381 -17.94 -5.57 18.16
C ALA A 381 -18.90 -4.57 18.82
N ASP A 382 -19.60 -4.97 19.87
CA ASP A 382 -20.51 -4.08 20.61
C ASP A 382 -19.80 -2.93 21.32
N GLU A 383 -18.51 -3.09 21.64
CA GLU A 383 -17.66 -2.04 22.21
C GLU A 383 -16.89 -1.23 21.14
N CYS A 384 -17.08 -1.51 19.85
CA CYS A 384 -16.40 -0.80 18.76
C CYS A 384 -17.32 0.23 18.08
N GLU A 385 -16.80 1.44 17.83
CA GLU A 385 -17.47 2.44 17.00
C GLU A 385 -17.49 2.00 15.53
N GLN A 386 -16.46 1.26 15.09
CA GLN A 386 -16.36 0.76 13.72
C GLN A 386 -16.16 -0.75 13.66
N VAL A 387 -16.90 -1.40 12.75
CA VAL A 387 -16.78 -2.84 12.49
C VAL A 387 -16.69 -3.05 10.99
N LEU A 388 -15.67 -3.79 10.54
CA LEU A 388 -15.39 -4.04 9.14
C LEU A 388 -15.37 -5.54 8.85
N LEU A 389 -15.92 -5.93 7.71
CA LEU A 389 -15.75 -7.26 7.13
C LEU A 389 -14.82 -7.17 5.92
N VAL A 390 -13.68 -7.85 5.96
CA VAL A 390 -12.73 -7.88 4.86
C VAL A 390 -12.88 -9.16 4.05
N VAL A 391 -13.17 -9.01 2.76
CA VAL A 391 -13.33 -10.09 1.78
C VAL A 391 -12.50 -9.75 0.54
N ALA A 392 -11.57 -10.63 0.15
CA ALA A 392 -10.70 -10.44 -1.02
C ALA A 392 -10.00 -9.06 -1.04
N GLY A 393 -9.48 -8.62 0.11
CA GLY A 393 -8.81 -7.33 0.29
C GLY A 393 -9.74 -6.11 0.27
N ARG A 394 -11.07 -6.30 0.25
CA ARG A 394 -12.06 -5.22 0.29
C ARG A 394 -12.73 -5.15 1.64
N ALA A 395 -12.68 -3.99 2.28
CA ALA A 395 -13.35 -3.77 3.56
C ALA A 395 -14.77 -3.26 3.34
N LEU A 396 -15.73 -4.00 3.88
CA LEU A 396 -17.15 -3.63 3.96
C LEU A 396 -17.42 -3.08 5.35
N VAL A 397 -17.99 -1.88 5.43
CA VAL A 397 -18.38 -1.27 6.70
C VAL A 397 -19.66 -1.93 7.20
N LEU A 398 -19.59 -2.65 8.32
CA LEU A 398 -20.76 -3.21 9.01
C LEU A 398 -21.34 -2.24 10.05
N ARG A 399 -20.50 -1.40 10.66
CA ARG A 399 -20.86 -0.35 11.62
C ARG A 399 -19.86 0.81 11.53
N GLY A 400 -20.34 2.03 11.80
CA GLY A 400 -19.56 3.26 11.79
C GLY A 400 -19.77 4.08 10.50
N ALA A 401 -19.34 5.34 10.50
CA ALA A 401 -19.50 6.19 9.33
C ALA A 401 -18.73 5.62 8.13
N SER A 402 -19.45 5.39 7.03
CA SER A 402 -18.87 5.39 5.69
C SER A 402 -18.74 6.87 5.32
N SER A 403 -17.53 7.36 5.07
CA SER A 403 -17.30 8.74 4.64
C SER A 403 -17.88 8.95 3.23
N ALA A 404 -19.19 9.10 3.14
CA ALA A 404 -19.83 9.70 1.98
C ALA A 404 -19.82 11.22 2.19
N SER A 405 -18.98 11.93 1.42
CA SER A 405 -19.01 13.40 1.41
C SER A 405 -20.39 13.93 1.00
N PRO A 406 -20.90 15.01 1.64
CA PRO A 406 -22.09 15.69 1.17
C PRO A 406 -21.78 16.41 -0.14
N SER A 407 -22.41 15.99 -1.24
CA SER A 407 -22.25 16.64 -2.54
C SER A 407 -22.99 17.98 -2.55
N PRO A 408 -22.35 19.13 -2.88
CA PRO A 408 -23.08 20.36 -3.11
C PRO A 408 -23.87 20.26 -4.42
N SER A 409 -25.16 20.58 -4.34
CA SER A 409 -26.12 20.47 -5.45
C SER A 409 -25.71 21.33 -6.64
N ALA A 410 -25.28 20.70 -7.73
CA ALA A 410 -25.12 21.37 -9.03
C ALA A 410 -26.48 21.51 -9.70
N THR A 411 -26.97 22.75 -9.76
CA THR A 411 -28.11 23.12 -10.61
C THR A 411 -27.57 23.39 -12.01
N SER A 412 -27.93 22.55 -12.99
CA SER A 412 -27.66 22.80 -14.41
C SER A 412 -28.96 22.74 -15.22
N PRO A 413 -29.24 23.70 -16.11
CA PRO A 413 -30.14 23.47 -17.23
C PRO A 413 -29.35 23.01 -18.47
N SER A 414 -29.87 21.96 -19.10
CA SER A 414 -29.47 21.44 -20.41
C SER A 414 -29.82 22.43 -21.54
N PRO A 415 -29.23 22.29 -22.75
CA PRO A 415 -30.00 21.58 -23.77
C PRO A 415 -29.17 20.67 -24.72
N SER A 416 -29.72 19.45 -24.87
CA SER A 416 -29.91 18.63 -26.08
C SER A 416 -29.34 19.11 -27.42
N ARG A 417 -28.67 18.17 -28.12
CA ARG A 417 -29.00 17.82 -29.51
C ARG A 417 -28.59 16.39 -29.89
N SER A 418 -29.45 15.81 -30.73
CA SER A 418 -29.63 14.41 -31.10
C SER A 418 -28.93 14.03 -32.42
N ARG A 419 -28.61 12.72 -32.57
CA ARG A 419 -28.76 11.83 -33.77
C ARG A 419 -27.70 10.71 -33.70
N SER A 420 -27.89 9.47 -34.13
CA SER A 420 -29.02 8.57 -34.45
C SER A 420 -28.38 7.20 -34.68
N ALA A 421 -29.04 6.13 -34.24
CA ALA A 421 -28.61 4.74 -34.37
C ALA A 421 -28.81 4.18 -35.80
N THR A 422 -28.06 3.14 -36.17
CA THR A 422 -28.53 2.06 -37.06
C THR A 422 -27.75 0.76 -36.75
N ALA A 423 -28.44 -0.36 -36.90
CA ALA A 423 -28.26 -1.66 -36.25
C ALA A 423 -27.32 -2.66 -36.94
N ALA A 424 -26.95 -3.70 -36.17
CA ALA A 424 -26.34 -4.97 -36.59
C ALA A 424 -27.39 -5.93 -37.24
N PRO A 425 -27.05 -7.10 -37.86
CA PRO A 425 -26.46 -8.25 -37.13
C PRO A 425 -25.55 -9.25 -37.91
N GLU A 426 -24.90 -10.10 -37.11
CA GLU A 426 -24.55 -11.54 -37.23
C GLU A 426 -23.57 -12.17 -38.27
N LYS A 427 -22.56 -12.84 -37.67
CA LYS A 427 -22.03 -14.22 -37.82
C LYS A 427 -21.18 -14.69 -39.03
N ALA A 428 -20.00 -15.18 -38.61
CA ALA A 428 -19.32 -16.45 -38.92
C ALA A 428 -18.77 -16.71 -40.34
N THR A 429 -17.46 -16.96 -40.40
CA THR A 429 -16.88 -18.16 -41.05
C THR A 429 -15.41 -18.32 -40.67
N GLN A 430 -15.07 -19.48 -40.08
CA GLN A 430 -13.71 -20.01 -39.99
C GLN A 430 -13.54 -21.09 -41.07
N ARG A 431 -12.37 -21.15 -41.72
CA ARG A 431 -11.76 -22.38 -42.25
C ARG A 431 -10.28 -22.13 -42.65
N PRO A 432 -9.46 -23.19 -42.85
CA PRO A 432 -8.26 -23.42 -42.05
C PRO A 432 -6.96 -23.39 -42.88
N ARG A 433 -5.79 -23.30 -42.22
CA ARG A 433 -4.51 -23.70 -42.83
C ARG A 433 -3.71 -24.61 -41.90
N THR A 434 -3.22 -25.66 -42.54
CA THR A 434 -2.51 -26.86 -42.10
C THR A 434 -1.12 -26.60 -41.49
N PRO A 435 -0.59 -27.55 -40.69
CA PRO A 435 0.70 -27.44 -40.03
C PRO A 435 1.86 -27.78 -40.98
N SER A 436 2.96 -27.02 -40.88
CA SER A 436 4.22 -27.30 -41.58
C SER A 436 5.24 -27.84 -40.58
N SER A 437 5.70 -29.07 -40.83
CA SER A 437 6.77 -29.76 -40.10
C SER A 437 8.15 -29.52 -40.72
N ALA A 438 9.18 -29.29 -39.90
CA ALA A 438 10.57 -29.77 -40.03
C ALA A 438 11.50 -29.06 -39.00
N PRO A 439 12.69 -29.58 -38.67
CA PRO A 439 13.08 -30.96 -38.35
C PRO A 439 13.80 -31.06 -36.98
N ALA A 440 13.92 -32.28 -36.43
CA ALA A 440 14.66 -32.56 -35.19
C ALA A 440 16.19 -32.46 -35.37
N PRO A 441 16.96 -31.98 -34.38
CA PRO A 441 18.39 -32.22 -34.27
C PRO A 441 18.68 -33.49 -33.43
N ALA A 442 19.71 -34.22 -33.86
CA ALA A 442 20.26 -35.44 -33.25
C ALA A 442 21.03 -35.16 -31.93
N PRO A 443 21.38 -36.20 -31.14
CA PRO A 443 21.53 -36.12 -29.69
C PRO A 443 22.85 -35.50 -29.26
N LYS A 444 22.80 -34.62 -28.26
CA LYS A 444 24.00 -34.15 -27.54
C LYS A 444 24.15 -34.90 -26.23
N ILE A 445 25.39 -35.32 -26.01
CA ILE A 445 25.96 -36.14 -24.95
C ILE A 445 25.49 -35.66 -23.57
N SER A 446 24.99 -36.61 -22.77
CA SER A 446 24.48 -36.40 -21.41
C SER A 446 25.58 -35.97 -20.45
N SER A 447 25.64 -34.69 -20.09
CA SER A 447 26.06 -34.27 -18.76
C SER A 447 24.89 -34.48 -17.78
N ALA A 448 25.17 -34.76 -16.51
CA ALA A 448 24.14 -34.70 -15.48
C ALA A 448 23.42 -33.33 -15.56
N PRO A 449 22.09 -33.27 -15.35
CA PRO A 449 21.35 -32.02 -15.39
C PRO A 449 21.98 -31.04 -14.39
N SER A 450 22.17 -29.79 -14.82
CA SER A 450 22.63 -28.76 -13.90
C SER A 450 21.52 -28.46 -12.89
N VAL A 451 21.88 -27.93 -11.72
CA VAL A 451 20.90 -27.48 -10.72
C VAL A 451 19.94 -26.43 -11.31
N ALA A 452 20.37 -25.64 -12.29
CA ALA A 452 19.51 -24.74 -13.04
C ALA A 452 18.47 -25.48 -13.89
N ASP A 453 18.86 -26.59 -14.56
CA ASP A 453 17.94 -27.41 -15.35
C ASP A 453 16.89 -28.10 -14.45
N GLU A 454 17.27 -28.53 -13.25
CA GLU A 454 16.34 -29.07 -12.26
C GLU A 454 15.30 -28.04 -11.82
N VAL A 455 15.72 -26.80 -11.54
CA VAL A 455 14.82 -25.70 -11.18
C VAL A 455 13.86 -25.38 -12.35
N ILE A 456 14.36 -25.34 -13.59
CA ILE A 456 13.52 -25.07 -14.77
C ILE A 456 12.49 -26.18 -14.98
N ALA A 457 12.87 -27.44 -14.75
CA ALA A 457 11.94 -28.57 -14.82
C ALA A 457 10.81 -28.45 -13.78
N LEU A 458 11.14 -28.09 -12.55
CA LEU A 458 10.15 -27.88 -11.48
C LEU A 458 9.23 -26.69 -11.76
N VAL A 459 9.77 -25.59 -12.29
CA VAL A 459 8.98 -24.43 -12.75
C VAL A 459 7.97 -24.86 -13.82
N ASN A 460 8.41 -25.64 -14.80
CA ASN A 460 7.54 -26.10 -15.87
C ASN A 460 6.47 -27.10 -15.41
N ASP A 461 6.75 -27.92 -14.38
CA ASP A 461 5.74 -28.77 -13.75
C ASP A 461 4.63 -27.91 -13.12
N GLU A 462 4.98 -26.89 -12.35
CA GLU A 462 4.00 -25.97 -11.75
C GLU A 462 3.23 -25.14 -12.79
N ARG A 463 3.91 -24.66 -13.83
CA ARG A 463 3.28 -23.94 -14.95
C ARG A 463 2.28 -24.80 -15.71
N SER A 464 2.59 -26.08 -15.89
CA SER A 464 1.67 -27.03 -16.55
C SER A 464 0.38 -27.22 -15.75
N LYS A 465 0.47 -27.28 -14.42
CA LYS A 465 -0.70 -27.38 -13.52
C LYS A 465 -1.59 -26.14 -13.59
N ALA A 466 -1.00 -24.97 -13.89
CA ALA A 466 -1.71 -23.71 -14.06
C ALA A 466 -2.18 -23.44 -15.52
N GLY A 467 -1.89 -24.34 -16.47
CA GLY A 467 -2.26 -24.18 -17.87
C GLY A 467 -1.39 -23.18 -18.66
N CYS A 468 -0.23 -22.80 -18.14
CA CYS A 468 0.75 -21.97 -18.85
C CYS A 468 1.65 -22.81 -19.77
N ALA A 469 2.18 -22.18 -20.82
CA ALA A 469 3.24 -22.76 -21.64
C ALA A 469 4.54 -22.92 -20.84
N ALA A 470 5.31 -23.95 -21.16
CA ALA A 470 6.64 -24.17 -20.56
C ALA A 470 7.60 -23.04 -20.96
N VAL A 471 8.41 -22.57 -20.01
CA VAL A 471 9.52 -21.65 -20.28
C VAL A 471 10.76 -22.39 -20.73
N SER A 472 11.54 -21.79 -21.62
CA SER A 472 12.85 -22.28 -22.04
C SER A 472 13.99 -21.54 -21.36
N GLY A 473 15.07 -22.25 -21.03
CA GLY A 473 16.28 -21.63 -20.48
C GLY A 473 16.94 -20.65 -21.46
N ASN A 474 17.24 -19.42 -21.02
CA ASN A 474 17.93 -18.40 -21.80
C ASN A 474 19.25 -17.99 -21.12
N SER A 475 20.35 -18.04 -21.88
CA SER A 475 21.70 -17.79 -21.35
C SER A 475 21.95 -16.34 -20.95
N LEU A 476 21.24 -15.36 -21.51
CA LEU A 476 21.34 -13.95 -21.15
C LEU A 476 20.62 -13.67 -19.83
N LEU A 477 19.43 -14.25 -19.64
CA LEU A 477 18.72 -14.21 -18.36
C LEU A 477 19.52 -14.93 -17.26
N ALA A 478 20.11 -16.09 -17.56
CA ALA A 478 20.96 -16.82 -16.62
C ALA A 478 22.21 -16.02 -16.25
N LYS A 479 22.82 -15.33 -17.21
CA LYS A 479 23.95 -14.41 -16.97
C LYS A 479 23.56 -13.26 -16.03
N ALA A 480 22.38 -12.67 -16.21
CA ALA A 480 21.88 -11.63 -15.31
C ALA A 480 21.64 -12.18 -13.90
N ALA A 481 20.97 -13.33 -13.79
CA ALA A 481 20.65 -13.98 -12.53
C ALA A 481 21.91 -14.40 -11.75
N SER A 482 22.88 -15.04 -12.40
CA SER A 482 24.13 -15.46 -11.75
C SER A 482 24.97 -14.28 -11.27
N ARG A 483 25.02 -13.18 -12.05
CA ARG A 483 25.72 -11.97 -11.63
C ARG A 483 25.08 -11.35 -10.39
N HIS A 484 23.75 -11.35 -10.32
CA HIS A 484 23.04 -10.80 -9.17
C HIS A 484 23.25 -11.64 -7.91
N SER A 485 23.15 -12.98 -8.02
CA SER A 485 23.51 -13.89 -6.92
C SER A 485 24.93 -13.67 -6.42
N ALA A 486 25.91 -13.57 -7.33
CA ALA A 486 27.31 -13.33 -6.98
C ALA A 486 27.51 -11.97 -6.31
N ASP A 487 26.81 -10.94 -6.78
CA ASP A 487 26.89 -9.59 -6.26
C ASP A 487 26.25 -9.45 -4.86
N MET A 488 25.09 -10.06 -4.64
CA MET A 488 24.46 -10.18 -3.31
C MET A 488 25.39 -10.82 -2.28
N VAL A 489 26.12 -11.86 -2.68
CA VAL A 489 27.12 -12.51 -1.81
C VAL A 489 28.34 -11.62 -1.61
N ALA A 490 28.88 -11.02 -2.67
CA ALA A 490 30.11 -10.23 -2.62
C ALA A 490 29.98 -8.94 -1.81
N ARG A 491 28.80 -8.30 -1.83
CA ARG A 491 28.52 -7.04 -1.14
C ARG A 491 27.65 -7.20 0.11
N ASP A 492 27.44 -8.44 0.55
CA ASP A 492 26.66 -8.83 1.74
C ASP A 492 25.29 -8.12 1.86
N TYR A 493 24.48 -8.26 0.81
CA TYR A 493 23.12 -7.74 0.78
C TYR A 493 22.14 -8.76 0.19
N PHE A 494 20.85 -8.59 0.45
CA PHE A 494 19.81 -9.45 -0.12
C PHE A 494 18.59 -8.61 -0.53
N SER A 495 18.57 -8.22 -1.81
CA SER A 495 17.57 -7.31 -2.38
C SER A 495 17.45 -7.52 -3.89
N HIS A 496 16.27 -7.25 -4.45
CA HIS A 496 16.08 -7.19 -5.92
C HIS A 496 16.86 -6.04 -6.55
N THR A 497 17.08 -4.95 -5.81
CA THR A 497 17.81 -3.78 -6.26
C THR A 497 19.18 -3.75 -5.61
N SER A 498 20.22 -3.62 -6.43
CA SER A 498 21.60 -3.54 -5.97
C SER A 498 21.84 -2.25 -5.16
N PRO A 499 22.82 -2.19 -4.23
CA PRO A 499 23.12 -1.01 -3.41
C PRO A 499 23.43 0.27 -4.19
N ASP A 500 23.81 0.15 -5.46
CA ASP A 500 24.03 1.25 -6.41
C ASP A 500 22.74 1.72 -7.12
N GLY A 501 21.59 1.15 -6.77
CA GLY A 501 20.29 1.46 -7.37
C GLY A 501 19.95 0.66 -8.62
N THR A 502 20.81 -0.26 -9.08
CA THR A 502 20.54 -1.05 -10.29
C THR A 502 19.42 -2.07 -10.06
N ASP A 503 18.28 -1.90 -10.74
CA ASP A 503 17.13 -2.80 -10.68
C ASP A 503 17.29 -4.05 -11.59
N PRO A 504 16.43 -5.09 -11.45
CA PRO A 504 16.53 -6.31 -12.25
C PRO A 504 16.38 -6.09 -13.76
N GLY A 505 15.51 -5.17 -14.19
CA GLY A 505 15.31 -4.83 -15.60
C GLY A 505 16.57 -4.21 -16.21
N ALA A 506 17.24 -3.33 -15.48
CA ALA A 506 18.53 -2.77 -15.86
C ALA A 506 19.61 -3.86 -15.97
N ARG A 507 19.68 -4.80 -15.01
CA ARG A 507 20.63 -5.95 -15.06
C ARG A 507 20.36 -6.89 -16.24
N ILE A 508 19.10 -7.21 -16.51
CA ILE A 508 18.66 -8.04 -17.64
C ILE A 508 19.03 -7.36 -18.97
N THR A 509 18.76 -6.06 -19.10
CA THR A 509 19.10 -5.25 -20.28
C THR A 509 20.61 -5.18 -20.49
N ALA A 510 21.38 -4.99 -19.41
CA ALA A 510 22.84 -4.97 -19.43
C ALA A 510 23.47 -6.33 -19.76
N ALA A 511 22.77 -7.44 -19.44
CA ALA A 511 23.18 -8.77 -19.88
C ALA A 511 23.00 -8.98 -21.39
N GLY A 512 22.22 -8.12 -22.05
CA GLY A 512 21.97 -8.10 -23.49
C GLY A 512 20.59 -8.64 -23.88
N TYR A 513 19.76 -9.01 -22.91
CA TYR A 513 18.40 -9.49 -23.18
C TYR A 513 17.48 -8.30 -23.46
N ARG A 514 16.77 -8.33 -24.59
CA ARG A 514 15.77 -7.35 -24.98
C ARG A 514 14.40 -7.95 -24.68
N TRP A 515 13.61 -7.27 -23.87
CA TRP A 515 12.40 -7.86 -23.30
C TRP A 515 11.19 -6.94 -23.45
N SER A 516 10.02 -7.54 -23.64
CA SER A 516 8.71 -6.89 -23.57
C SER A 516 8.10 -6.95 -22.17
N THR A 517 8.47 -7.98 -21.40
CA THR A 517 8.18 -8.10 -19.97
C THR A 517 9.28 -8.94 -19.27
N TYR A 518 9.47 -8.72 -17.98
CA TYR A 518 10.42 -9.48 -17.15
C TYR A 518 9.87 -9.69 -15.73
N GLY A 519 10.48 -10.63 -15.01
CA GLY A 519 10.23 -10.84 -13.58
C GLY A 519 11.48 -11.41 -12.90
N GLU A 520 11.61 -11.22 -11.59
CA GLU A 520 12.71 -11.79 -10.81
C GLU A 520 12.18 -12.37 -9.49
N ASN A 521 12.67 -13.55 -9.13
CA ASN A 521 12.54 -14.13 -7.80
C ASN A 521 13.94 -14.29 -7.19
N ILE A 522 14.12 -13.98 -5.91
CA ILE A 522 15.36 -14.26 -5.18
C ILE A 522 15.08 -15.12 -3.96
N ALA A 523 16.06 -15.91 -3.52
CA ALA A 523 15.97 -16.72 -2.31
C ALA A 523 17.35 -16.91 -1.65
N LYS A 524 17.38 -17.16 -0.34
CA LYS A 524 18.63 -17.39 0.41
C LYS A 524 18.44 -18.54 1.41
N GLY A 525 19.40 -19.47 1.41
CA GLY A 525 19.50 -20.55 2.40
C GLY A 525 19.00 -21.93 1.93
N GLN A 526 18.21 -22.01 0.86
CA GLN A 526 17.64 -23.26 0.35
C GLN A 526 18.71 -24.10 -0.39
N GLN A 527 19.01 -25.30 0.12
CA GLN A 527 20.17 -26.08 -0.33
C GLN A 527 19.95 -26.80 -1.68
N THR A 528 18.70 -27.05 -2.06
CA THR A 528 18.35 -27.87 -3.23
C THR A 528 17.33 -27.17 -4.12
N ALA A 529 17.29 -27.55 -5.41
CA ALA A 529 16.30 -27.09 -6.39
C ALA A 529 14.85 -27.29 -5.88
N ALA A 530 14.56 -28.45 -5.27
CA ALA A 530 13.25 -28.71 -4.66
C ALA A 530 12.95 -27.75 -3.51
N SER A 531 13.88 -27.54 -2.57
CA SER A 531 13.65 -26.66 -1.42
C SER A 531 13.46 -25.19 -1.81
N VAL A 532 14.16 -24.70 -2.85
CA VAL A 532 13.98 -23.33 -3.34
C VAL A 532 12.69 -23.19 -4.13
N MET A 533 12.31 -24.22 -4.90
CA MET A 533 11.02 -24.24 -5.59
C MET A 533 9.86 -24.23 -4.59
N ASP A 534 9.90 -25.06 -3.56
CA ASP A 534 8.88 -25.09 -2.50
C ASP A 534 8.78 -23.73 -1.80
N ALA A 535 9.90 -23.07 -1.53
CA ALA A 535 9.93 -21.73 -0.94
C ALA A 535 9.31 -20.68 -1.87
N TRP A 536 9.64 -20.69 -3.16
CA TRP A 536 9.05 -19.77 -4.13
C TRP A 536 7.56 -20.03 -4.34
N MET A 537 7.14 -21.29 -4.43
CA MET A 537 5.72 -21.62 -4.55
C MET A 537 4.95 -21.26 -3.29
N ASN A 538 5.54 -21.28 -2.09
CA ASN A 538 4.84 -20.87 -0.87
C ASN A 538 4.82 -19.34 -0.65
N SER A 539 5.46 -18.54 -1.53
CA SER A 539 5.39 -17.08 -1.54
C SER A 539 4.49 -16.59 -2.67
N GLU A 540 3.50 -15.73 -2.35
CA GLU A 540 2.53 -15.25 -3.34
C GLU A 540 3.20 -14.49 -4.50
N GLY A 541 4.13 -13.58 -4.20
CA GLY A 541 4.85 -12.81 -5.23
C GLY A 541 5.73 -13.69 -6.13
N HIS A 542 6.48 -14.63 -5.54
CA HIS A 542 7.33 -15.53 -6.31
C HIS A 542 6.52 -16.53 -7.14
N ARG A 543 5.43 -17.08 -6.57
CA ARG A 543 4.47 -17.91 -7.28
C ARG A 543 3.82 -17.15 -8.45
N ALA A 544 3.46 -15.89 -8.26
CA ALA A 544 2.87 -15.06 -9.32
C ALA A 544 3.83 -14.93 -10.52
N ASN A 545 5.14 -14.74 -10.28
CA ASN A 545 6.14 -14.72 -11.36
C ASN A 545 6.26 -16.09 -12.05
N ILE A 546 6.34 -17.19 -11.29
CA ILE A 546 6.44 -18.55 -11.86
C ILE A 546 5.22 -18.88 -12.73
N LEU A 547 4.02 -18.52 -12.27
CA LEU A 547 2.74 -18.83 -12.93
C LEU A 547 2.27 -17.73 -13.91
N ASN A 548 3.09 -16.71 -14.18
CA ASN A 548 2.76 -15.72 -15.18
C ASN A 548 2.94 -16.34 -16.58
N CYS A 549 1.83 -16.64 -17.25
CA CYS A 549 1.84 -17.26 -18.58
C CYS A 549 2.42 -16.36 -19.68
N SER A 550 2.65 -15.07 -19.43
CA SER A 550 3.29 -14.15 -20.38
C SER A 550 4.80 -14.33 -20.50
N PHE A 551 5.44 -15.05 -19.57
CA PHE A 551 6.87 -15.37 -19.68
C PHE A 551 7.11 -16.60 -20.55
N GLU A 552 8.11 -16.50 -21.42
CA GLU A 552 8.51 -17.54 -22.37
C GLU A 552 9.89 -18.12 -22.05
N GLU A 553 10.73 -17.32 -21.38
CA GLU A 553 12.13 -17.66 -21.12
C GLU A 553 12.50 -17.43 -19.65
N ILE A 554 13.49 -18.19 -19.19
CA ILE A 554 13.95 -18.18 -17.79
C ILE A 554 15.47 -18.31 -17.69
N GLY A 555 16.06 -17.72 -16.66
CA GLY A 555 17.46 -17.89 -16.30
C GLY A 555 17.62 -18.05 -14.79
N ILE A 556 18.45 -19.02 -14.37
CA ILE A 556 18.69 -19.33 -12.95
C ILE A 556 20.15 -19.02 -12.60
N GLY A 557 20.33 -18.30 -11.50
CA GLY A 557 21.60 -18.02 -10.85
C GLY A 557 21.63 -18.59 -9.44
N ARG A 558 22.80 -19.08 -9.03
CA ARG A 558 23.07 -19.57 -7.67
C ARG A 558 24.51 -19.26 -7.30
N GLU A 559 24.72 -18.66 -6.13
CA GLU A 559 26.05 -18.44 -5.54
C GLU A 559 26.05 -18.99 -4.11
N ASP A 560 27.12 -19.68 -3.69
CA ASP A 560 27.24 -20.19 -2.33
C ASP A 560 27.70 -19.09 -1.36
N SER A 561 27.13 -19.07 -0.14
CA SER A 561 27.50 -18.12 0.92
C SER A 561 27.55 -18.79 2.29
N SER A 562 28.13 -18.12 3.29
CA SER A 562 28.22 -18.62 4.68
C SER A 562 26.85 -18.86 5.32
N GLY A 563 25.79 -18.18 4.87
CA GLY A 563 24.40 -18.36 5.29
C GLY A 563 23.60 -19.33 4.41
N GLY A 564 24.26 -20.09 3.54
CA GLY A 564 23.62 -20.93 2.50
C GLY A 564 23.55 -20.24 1.14
N PRO A 565 23.17 -20.96 0.08
CA PRO A 565 23.19 -20.43 -1.29
C PRO A 565 22.19 -19.29 -1.49
N VAL A 566 22.57 -18.32 -2.31
CA VAL A 566 21.75 -17.21 -2.78
C VAL A 566 21.32 -17.48 -4.22
N TRP A 567 20.02 -17.53 -4.44
CA TRP A 567 19.39 -17.86 -5.71
C TRP A 567 18.76 -16.63 -6.34
N THR A 568 18.84 -16.56 -7.67
CA THR A 568 18.13 -15.60 -8.50
C THR A 568 17.46 -16.34 -9.64
N GLN A 569 16.20 -16.03 -9.94
CA GLN A 569 15.42 -16.59 -11.04
C GLN A 569 14.83 -15.43 -11.84
N ASN A 570 15.33 -15.24 -13.05
CA ASN A 570 14.88 -14.18 -13.96
C ASN A 570 13.99 -14.77 -15.04
N PHE A 571 12.82 -14.17 -15.25
CA PHE A 571 11.90 -14.48 -16.33
C PHE A 571 11.93 -13.38 -17.38
N GLY A 572 11.60 -13.74 -18.61
CA GLY A 572 11.47 -12.80 -19.71
C GLY A 572 10.53 -13.29 -20.80
N ALA A 573 9.99 -12.34 -21.56
CA ALA A 573 9.56 -12.57 -22.93
C ALA A 573 10.32 -11.59 -23.82
N ALA A 574 10.82 -12.06 -24.95
CA ALA A 574 11.59 -11.24 -25.86
C ALA A 574 10.75 -10.07 -26.40
N LEU A 575 11.41 -8.93 -26.68
CA LEU A 575 10.79 -7.76 -27.32
C LEU A 575 10.57 -7.99 -28.82
#